data_AF-A0A927H4W6-F1
#
_entry.id   AF-A0A927H4W6-F1
#
_cell.length_a   1.000
_cell.length_b   1.000
_cell.length_c   1.000
_cell.angle_alpha   90.00
_cell.angle_beta   90.00
_cell.angle_gamma   90.00
#
_symmetry.space_group_name_H-M   'P 1'
#
loop_
_entity.id
_entity.type
_entity.pdbx_description
1 polymer ?
#
loop_
_entity_poly.entity_id
_entity_poly.type
_entity_poly.pdbx_seq_one_letter_code
_entity_poly.pdbx_strand_id
1 'polypeptide(L)'
;MYYEATKKISYFMILVGILLAAIGLWEFAPRSYSSETPDSVFMLSIAKRVAFPSLGLMLNVLGFIFLKLIREIQIENETIRNELSNLTKQIGEIRRN
;
A
#
# COMPACT_ATOMS: atom_id res chain seq x y z
N MET A 1 -12.04 13.16 6.06
CA MET A 1 -10.64 13.62 6.26
C MET A 1 -9.68 12.45 6.44
N TYR A 2 -9.98 11.46 7.31
CA TYR A 2 -9.14 10.26 7.49
C TYR A 2 -8.96 9.42 6.21
N TYR A 3 -10.03 9.13 5.46
CA TYR A 3 -9.93 8.28 4.26
C TYR A 3 -8.96 8.80 3.19
N GLU A 4 -8.97 10.11 2.94
CA GLU A 4 -8.07 10.74 1.97
C GLU A 4 -6.60 10.68 2.43
N ALA A 5 -6.35 10.85 3.73
CA ALA A 5 -5.01 10.72 4.28
C ALA A 5 -4.51 9.27 4.18
N THR A 6 -5.32 8.29 4.58
CA THR A 6 -4.97 6.87 4.48
C THR A 6 -4.75 6.45 3.03
N LYS A 7 -5.56 6.94 2.10
CA LYS A 7 -5.41 6.68 0.65
C LYS A 7 -4.08 7.20 0.11
N LYS A 8 -3.69 8.43 0.49
CA LYS A 8 -2.38 9.01 0.15
C LYS A 8 -1.23 8.20 0.73
N ILE A 9 -1.34 7.74 1.97
CA ILE A 9 -0.32 6.88 2.61
C ILE A 9 -0.18 5.58 1.84
N SER A 10 -1.28 4.93 1.46
CA SER A 10 -1.23 3.69 0.68
C SER A 10 -0.58 3.88 -0.69
N TYR A 11 -0.88 4.98 -1.39
CA TYR A 11 -0.17 5.31 -2.64
C TYR A 11 1.31 5.56 -2.44
N PHE A 12 1.68 6.25 -1.35
CA PHE A 12 3.08 6.47 -1.00
C PHE A 12 3.79 5.14 -0.70
N MET A 13 3.16 4.22 0.03
CA MET A 13 3.70 2.87 0.29
C MET A 13 3.95 2.09 -0.99
N ILE A 14 3.01 2.15 -1.94
CA ILE A 14 3.16 1.51 -3.26
C ILE A 14 4.32 2.15 -4.03
N LEU A 15 4.40 3.48 -4.04
CA LEU A 15 5.47 4.19 -4.74
C LEU A 15 6.85 3.83 -4.18
N VAL A 16 6.99 3.78 -2.86
CA VAL A 16 8.22 3.33 -2.18
C VAL A 16 8.50 1.85 -2.49
N GLY A 17 7.47 1.00 -2.50
CA GLY A 17 7.60 -0.41 -2.85
C GLY A 17 8.14 -0.63 -4.26
N ILE A 18 7.63 0.11 -5.25
CA ILE A 18 8.11 0.09 -6.63
C ILE A 18 9.57 0.56 -6.70
N LEU A 19 9.93 1.65 -6.01
CA LEU A 19 11.31 2.14 -5.97
C LEU A 19 12.27 1.11 -5.38
N LEU A 20 11.89 0.46 -4.27
CA LEU A 20 12.70 -0.60 -3.65
C LEU A 20 12.88 -1.81 -4.56
N ALA A 21 11.82 -2.22 -5.26
CA ALA A 21 11.90 -3.28 -6.25
C ALA A 21 12.82 -2.91 -7.42
N ALA A 22 12.72 -1.68 -7.93
CA ALA A 22 13.58 -1.18 -9.02
C ALA A 22 15.06 -1.11 -8.60
N ILE A 23 15.36 -0.60 -7.39
CA ILE A 23 16.72 -0.57 -6.84
C ILE A 23 17.25 -1.99 -6.65
N GLY A 24 16.43 -2.89 -6.12
CA GLY A 24 16.81 -4.29 -5.94
C GLY A 24 17.14 -4.98 -7.27
N LEU A 25 16.34 -4.74 -8.31
CA LEU A 25 16.62 -5.23 -9.67
C LEU A 25 17.86 -4.57 -10.29
N TRP A 26 18.11 -3.29 -10.01
CA TRP A 26 19.33 -2.61 -10.45
C TRP A 26 20.59 -3.24 -9.85
N GLU A 27 20.52 -3.68 -8.59
CA GLU A 27 21.62 -4.38 -7.94
C GLU A 27 21.90 -5.77 -8.56
N PHE A 28 20.95 -6.39 -9.27
CA PHE A 28 21.18 -7.64 -10.02
C PHE A 28 22.08 -7.47 -11.25
N ALA A 29 22.32 -6.24 -11.72
CA ALA A 29 23.24 -6.01 -12.82
C ALA A 29 24.65 -6.53 -12.46
N PRO A 30 25.33 -7.23 -13.39
CA PRO A 30 26.68 -7.72 -13.15
C PRO A 30 27.62 -6.54 -12.95
N ARG A 31 28.13 -6.39 -11.72
CA ARG A 31 29.20 -5.44 -11.38
C ARG A 31 30.49 -6.23 -11.23
N SER A 32 31.55 -5.76 -11.87
CA SER A 32 32.90 -6.27 -11.67
C SER A 32 33.37 -5.89 -10.27
N TYR A 33 33.46 -6.87 -9.38
CA TYR A 33 34.09 -6.70 -8.07
C TYR A 33 35.60 -6.91 -8.22
N SER A 34 36.41 -6.04 -7.61
CA SER A 34 37.85 -6.26 -7.49
C SER A 34 38.10 -7.42 -6.52
N SER A 35 39.16 -8.21 -6.74
CA SER A 35 39.57 -9.27 -5.81
C SER A 35 39.97 -8.75 -4.42
N GLU A 36 40.17 -7.44 -4.27
CA GLU A 36 40.49 -6.77 -3.00
C GLU A 36 39.25 -6.37 -2.19
N THR A 37 38.04 -6.64 -2.70
CA THR A 37 36.81 -6.22 -2.02
C THR A 37 36.60 -7.06 -0.75
N PRO A 38 36.40 -6.45 0.43
CA PRO A 38 36.17 -7.21 1.66
C PRO A 38 34.92 -8.09 1.60
N ASP A 39 35.00 -9.31 2.16
CA ASP A 39 33.88 -10.28 2.18
C ASP A 39 32.58 -9.71 2.79
N SER A 40 32.71 -8.83 3.78
CA SER A 40 31.56 -8.16 4.41
C SER A 40 30.79 -7.28 3.43
N VAL A 41 31.48 -6.63 2.50
CA VAL A 41 30.87 -5.79 1.46
C VAL A 41 30.17 -6.66 0.41
N PHE A 42 30.78 -7.80 0.09
CA PHE A 42 30.20 -8.78 -0.83
C PHE A 42 28.91 -9.41 -0.29
N MET A 43 28.92 -9.89 0.97
CA MET A 43 27.72 -10.41 1.63
C MET A 43 26.61 -9.35 1.73
N LEU A 44 26.95 -8.11 2.06
CA LEU A 44 25.98 -7.03 2.16
C LEU A 44 25.30 -6.73 0.82
N SER A 45 26.05 -6.77 -0.30
CA SER A 45 25.48 -6.59 -1.64
C SER A 45 24.50 -7.71 -1.98
N ILE A 46 24.86 -8.97 -1.72
CA ILE A 46 23.97 -10.12 -1.93
C ILE A 46 22.72 -10.01 -1.08
N ALA A 47 22.87 -9.63 0.20
CA ALA A 47 21.73 -9.43 1.09
C ALA A 47 20.76 -8.35 0.55
N LYS A 48 21.28 -7.21 0.08
CA LYS A 48 20.47 -6.14 -0.52
C LYS A 48 19.74 -6.59 -1.79
N ARG A 49 20.38 -7.40 -2.64
CA ARG A 49 19.77 -7.97 -3.86
C ARG A 49 18.52 -8.79 -3.57
N VAL A 50 18.43 -9.44 -2.42
CA VAL A 50 17.27 -10.25 -2.03
C VAL A 50 16.29 -9.46 -1.15
N ALA A 51 16.82 -8.69 -0.20
CA ALA A 51 16.01 -7.96 0.77
C ALA A 51 15.23 -6.80 0.12
N PHE A 52 15.82 -6.03 -0.80
CA PHE A 52 15.14 -4.87 -1.38
C PHE A 52 13.97 -5.26 -2.30
N PRO A 53 14.08 -6.23 -3.23
CA PRO A 53 12.93 -6.70 -4.00
C PRO A 53 11.83 -7.30 -3.11
N SER A 54 12.20 -8.11 -2.12
CA SER A 54 11.21 -8.76 -1.26
C SER A 54 10.45 -7.74 -0.40
N LEU A 55 11.15 -6.78 0.22
CA LEU A 55 10.51 -5.68 0.94
C LEU A 55 9.65 -4.80 0.02
N GLY A 56 10.13 -4.49 -1.18
CA GLY A 56 9.38 -3.71 -2.16
C GLY A 56 8.07 -4.38 -2.58
N LEU A 57 8.10 -5.68 -2.85
CA LEU A 57 6.91 -6.48 -3.13
C LEU A 57 5.94 -6.52 -1.94
N MET A 58 6.46 -6.71 -0.72
CA MET A 58 5.63 -6.77 0.48
C MET A 58 4.93 -5.43 0.75
N LEU A 59 5.64 -4.31 0.58
CA LEU A 59 5.08 -2.96 0.68
C LEU A 59 3.99 -2.70 -0.36
N ASN A 60 4.20 -3.15 -1.60
CA ASN A 60 3.19 -3.03 -2.66
C ASN A 60 1.92 -3.82 -2.33
N VAL A 61 2.07 -5.07 -1.88
CA VAL A 61 0.92 -5.90 -1.47
C VAL A 61 0.15 -5.25 -0.33
N LEU A 62 0.85 -4.78 0.72
CA LEU A 62 0.21 -4.10 1.84
C LEU A 62 -0.52 -2.83 1.41
N GLY A 63 0.13 -1.98 0.61
CA GLY A 63 -0.49 -0.77 0.09
C GLY A 63 -1.74 -1.06 -0.74
N PHE A 64 -1.73 -2.12 -1.54
CA PHE A 64 -2.88 -2.54 -2.33
C PHE A 64 -4.03 -3.05 -1.46
N ILE A 65 -3.74 -3.86 -0.44
CA ILE A 65 -4.74 -4.35 0.53
C ILE A 65 -5.38 -3.16 1.25
N PHE A 66 -4.60 -2.19 1.70
CA PHE A 66 -5.14 -0.99 2.36
C PHE A 66 -6.03 -0.16 1.43
N LEU A 67 -5.65 0.02 0.17
CA LEU A 67 -6.51 0.71 -0.80
C LEU A 67 -7.84 0.01 -0.99
N LYS A 68 -7.82 -1.33 -1.08
CA LYS A 68 -9.04 -2.14 -1.23
C LYS A 68 -9.94 -1.99 -0.01
N LEU A 69 -9.37 -2.12 1.19
CA LEU A 69 -10.10 -2.02 2.45
C LEU A 69 -10.71 -0.62 2.65
N ILE A 70 -9.97 0.45 2.34
CA ILE A 70 -10.50 1.82 2.36
C ILE A 70 -11.71 1.96 1.43
N ARG A 71 -11.62 1.40 0.22
CA ARG A 71 -12.70 1.47 -0.76
C ARG A 71 -13.95 0.72 -0.28
N GLU A 72 -13.78 -0.47 0.28
CA GLU A 72 -14.89 -1.26 0.84
C GLU A 72 -15.58 -0.51 1.98
N ILE A 73 -14.82 0.06 2.91
CA ILE A 73 -15.38 0.86 4.00
C ILE A 73 -16.12 2.10 3.49
N GLN A 74 -15.60 2.77 2.45
CA GLN A 74 -16.30 3.93 1.86
C GLN A 74 -17.66 3.55 1.29
N ILE A 75 -17.73 2.42 0.57
CA ILE A 75 -18.98 1.90 -0.02
C ILE A 75 -19.99 1.54 1.08
N GLU A 76 -19.53 0.85 2.12
CA GLU A 76 -20.38 0.44 3.23
C GLU A 76 -20.93 1.66 4.00
N ASN A 77 -20.08 2.66 4.24
CA ASN A 77 -20.48 3.89 4.91
C ASN A 77 -21.49 4.70 4.09
N GLU A 78 -21.33 4.79 2.78
CA GLU A 78 -22.34 5.41 1.90
C GLU A 78 -23.67 4.64 1.93
N THR A 79 -23.62 3.32 1.95
CA THR A 79 -24.81 2.45 2.02
C THR A 79 -25.58 2.69 3.32
N ILE A 80 -24.89 2.66 4.47
CA ILE A 80 -25.46 2.96 5.79
C ILE A 80 -26.07 4.37 5.82
N ARG A 81 -25.37 5.36 5.24
CA ARG A 81 -25.87 6.74 5.20
C ARG A 81 -27.15 6.87 4.39
N ASN A 82 -27.27 6.11 3.30
CA ASN A 82 -28.48 6.08 2.47
C ASN A 82 -29.64 5.38 3.19
N GLU A 83 -29.37 4.26 3.87
CA GLU A 83 -30.37 3.54 4.67
C GLU A 83 -30.92 4.42 5.81
N LEU A 84 -30.04 5.09 6.55
CA LEU A 84 -30.43 6.06 7.58
C LEU A 84 -31.27 7.20 7.02
N SER A 85 -30.92 7.72 5.84
CA SER A 85 -31.70 8.76 5.17
C SER A 85 -33.11 8.26 4.81
N ASN A 86 -33.22 7.05 4.27
CA ASN A 86 -34.52 6.44 3.94
C ASN A 86 -35.38 6.18 5.18
N LEU A 87 -34.80 5.63 6.24
CA LEU A 87 -35.51 5.40 7.51
C LEU A 87 -36.02 6.72 8.10
N THR A 88 -35.21 7.77 8.06
CA THR A 88 -35.60 9.11 8.54
C THR A 88 -36.79 9.66 7.75
N LYS A 89 -36.82 9.46 6.43
CA LYS A 89 -37.95 9.86 5.58
C LYS A 89 -39.21 9.07 5.92
N GLN A 90 -39.11 7.75 6.06
CA GLN A 90 -40.25 6.89 6.40
C GLN A 90 -40.86 7.28 7.76
N ILE A 91 -40.03 7.53 8.78
CA ILE A 91 -40.50 8.01 10.08
C ILE A 91 -41.20 9.37 9.96
N GLY A 92 -40.66 10.27 9.12
CA GLY A 92 -41.28 11.57 8.85
C GLY A 92 -42.63 11.49 8.15
N GLU A 93 -42.82 10.52 7.26
CA GLU A 93 -44.09 10.25 6.58
C GLU A 93 -45.11 9.63 7.53
N ILE A 94 -44.71 8.65 8.34
CA ILE A 94 -45.58 8.03 9.36
C ILE A 94 -46.05 9.08 10.37
N ARG A 95 -45.20 10.02 10.78
CA ARG A 95 -45.57 11.08 11.73
C ARG A 95 -46.55 12.11 11.16
N ARG A 96 -46.70 12.20 9.83
CA ARG A 96 -47.63 13.13 9.16
C ARG A 96 -49.01 12.55 8.89
N ASN A 97 -49.16 11.23 8.97
CA ASN A 97 -50.44 10.52 8.90
C ASN A 97 -50.97 10.21 10.31
#